data_AF-A0A371IBY0-F1
#
_entry.id   AF-A0A371IBY0-F1
#
_cell.length_a   1.000
_cell.length_b   1.000
_cell.length_c   1.000
_cell.angle_alpha   90.00
_cell.angle_beta   90.00
_cell.angle_gamma   90.00
#
_symmetry.space_group_name_H-M   'P 1'
#
loop_
_entity.id
_entity.type
_entity.pdbx_description
1 polymer ?
#
loop_
_entity_poly.entity_id
_entity_poly.type
_entity_poly.pdbx_seq_one_letter_code
_entity_poly.pdbx_strand_id
1 'polypeptide(L)'
;MIFYPSSLSLMQRITIAEIVEDEWFQTDYKPAFPSEFDQNINLDDVDVAFNSIEENNRKSTIPKSSSFINAFELIAMSQDLDLSGLFEEQASPLI
;
A
#
# COMPACT_ATOMS: atom_id res chain seq x y z
N MET A 1 -13.93 -19.80 8.02
CA MET A 1 -13.96 -18.71 9.01
C MET A 1 -12.85 -17.74 8.59
N ILE A 2 -13.20 -16.59 8.01
CA ILE A 2 -12.18 -15.60 7.62
C ILE A 2 -11.76 -14.92 8.91
N PHE A 3 -10.53 -15.17 9.38
CA PHE A 3 -9.94 -14.39 10.46
C PHE A 3 -9.82 -12.95 9.98
N TYR A 4 -10.76 -12.10 10.37
CA TYR A 4 -10.53 -10.67 10.40
C TYR A 4 -9.78 -10.41 11.70
N PRO A 5 -8.49 -10.02 11.67
CA PRO A 5 -7.84 -9.50 12.86
C PRO A 5 -8.51 -8.18 13.21
N SER A 6 -9.59 -8.26 13.98
CA SER A 6 -10.18 -7.13 14.65
C SER A 6 -9.14 -6.58 15.62
N SER A 7 -8.69 -5.36 15.36
CA SER A 7 -7.95 -4.49 16.28
C SER A 7 -6.43 -4.68 16.45
N LEU A 8 -5.66 -4.57 15.36
CA LEU A 8 -4.54 -3.61 15.44
C LEU A 8 -5.14 -2.22 15.22
N SER A 9 -5.52 -1.60 16.33
CA SER A 9 -6.17 -0.28 16.33
C SER A 9 -5.28 0.73 15.62
N LEU A 10 -5.88 1.70 14.92
CA LEU A 10 -5.13 2.87 14.43
C LEU A 10 -4.28 3.53 15.55
N MET A 11 -4.65 3.31 16.82
CA MET A 11 -3.94 3.78 18.01
C MET A 11 -2.62 3.06 18.30
N GLN A 12 -2.38 1.89 17.71
CA GLN A 12 -1.13 1.14 17.88
C GLN A 12 -0.16 1.31 16.71
N ARG A 13 -0.58 2.02 15.64
CA ARG A 13 0.31 2.35 14.54
C ARG A 13 1.22 3.49 14.97
N ILE A 14 2.50 3.33 14.71
CA ILE A 14 3.47 4.41 14.82
C ILE A 14 3.07 5.57 13.90
N THR A 15 3.29 6.79 14.39
CA THR A 15 3.03 8.03 13.67
C THR A 15 4.12 8.31 12.65
N ILE A 16 3.84 9.22 11.71
CA ILE A 16 4.84 9.67 10.73
C ILE A 16 6.04 10.31 11.44
N ALA A 17 5.82 11.05 12.54
CA ALA A 17 6.89 11.64 13.32
C ALA A 17 7.82 10.57 13.91
N GLU A 18 7.23 9.54 14.53
CA GLU A 18 7.99 8.42 15.09
C GLU A 18 8.75 7.63 14.01
N ILE A 19 8.18 7.47 12.81
CA ILE A 19 8.89 6.87 11.67
C ILE A 19 10.08 7.71 11.24
N VAL A 20 9.95 9.04 11.18
CA VAL A 20 11.05 9.94 10.78
C VAL A 20 12.19 9.94 11.82
N GLU A 21 11.86 9.70 13.09
CA GLU A 21 12.82 9.58 14.18
C GLU A 21 13.53 8.22 14.26
N ASP A 22 13.00 7.19 13.59
CA ASP A 22 13.52 5.83 13.62
C ASP A 22 14.91 5.70 12.95
N GLU A 23 15.82 4.97 13.60
CA GLU A 23 17.21 4.82 13.13
C GLU A 23 17.32 4.09 11.78
N TRP A 24 16.47 3.10 11.53
CA TRP A 24 16.42 2.41 10.25
C TRP A 24 15.92 3.34 9.16
N PHE A 25 14.92 4.18 9.45
CA PHE A 25 14.42 5.17 8.50
C PHE A 25 15.45 6.26 8.18
N GLN A 26 16.25 6.71 9.15
CA GLN A 26 17.25 7.76 8.95
C GLN A 26 18.48 7.31 8.16
N THR A 27 18.73 5.99 8.07
CA THR A 27 19.90 5.46 7.38
C THR A 27 19.82 5.79 5.87
N ASP A 28 20.78 6.60 5.40
CA ASP A 28 20.87 7.11 4.03
C ASP A 28 19.65 7.93 3.53
N TYR A 29 18.72 8.28 4.43
CA TYR A 29 17.57 9.08 4.07
C TYR A 29 17.97 10.52 3.73
N LYS A 30 17.51 10.98 2.57
CA LYS A 30 17.67 12.35 2.10
C LYS A 30 16.28 12.92 1.87
N PRO A 31 15.80 13.85 2.72
CA PRO A 31 14.54 14.51 2.49
C PRO A 31 14.55 15.14 1.10
N ALA A 32 13.50 14.88 0.31
CA ALA A 32 13.25 15.70 -0.85
C ALA A 32 12.91 17.09 -0.32
N PHE A 33 13.75 18.09 -0.61
CA PHE A 33 13.37 19.47 -0.37
C PHE A 33 12.12 19.72 -1.23
N PRO A 34 10.95 19.98 -0.63
CA PRO A 34 9.84 20.50 -1.41
C PRO A 34 10.34 21.85 -1.88
N SER A 35 10.52 22.02 -3.20
CA SER A 35 10.63 23.32 -3.80
C SER A 35 9.31 24.01 -3.51
N GLU A 36 9.24 24.71 -2.38
CA GLU A 36 8.15 25.53 -1.92
C GLU A 36 6.81 24.78 -1.95
N PHE A 37 6.29 24.40 -0.78
CA PHE A 37 4.84 24.29 -0.69
C PHE A 37 4.31 25.65 -1.11
N ASP A 38 3.89 25.78 -2.37
CA ASP A 38 3.13 26.91 -2.87
C ASP A 38 1.93 26.96 -1.94
N GLN A 39 1.99 27.83 -0.92
CA GLN A 39 0.87 28.11 -0.01
C GLN A 39 -0.32 28.72 -0.78
N ASN A 40 -0.16 28.87 -2.10
CA ASN A 40 -1.15 29.26 -3.06
C ASN A 40 -1.85 28.05 -3.71
N ILE A 41 -2.21 27.04 -2.91
CA ILE A 41 -3.17 26.02 -3.36
C ILE A 41 -4.53 26.73 -3.43
N ASN A 42 -4.87 27.23 -4.61
CA ASN A 42 -6.15 27.86 -4.86
C ASN A 42 -7.26 26.80 -4.77
N LEU A 43 -7.99 26.78 -3.65
CA LEU A 43 -9.07 25.82 -3.38
C LEU A 43 -10.23 25.92 -4.39
N ASP A 44 -10.30 27.00 -5.16
CA ASP A 44 -11.28 27.23 -6.23
C ASP A 44 -11.01 26.34 -7.46
N ASP A 45 -9.77 25.86 -7.65
CA ASP A 45 -9.38 24.95 -8.74
C ASP A 45 -9.79 23.48 -8.48
N VAL A 46 -10.09 23.15 -7.21
CA VAL A 46 -10.44 21.79 -6.81
C VAL A 46 -11.81 21.40 -7.38
N ASP A 47 -12.77 22.34 -7.37
CA ASP A 47 -14.11 22.11 -7.92
C ASP A 47 -14.05 21.96 -9.46
N VAL A 48 -13.21 22.75 -10.13
CA VAL A 48 -12.98 22.65 -11.59
C VAL A 48 -12.30 21.33 -11.97
N ALA A 49 -11.34 20.86 -11.16
CA ALA A 49 -10.64 19.60 -11.39
C ALA A 49 -11.59 18.38 -11.39
N PHE A 50 -12.60 18.35 -10.52
CA PHE A 50 -13.58 17.24 -10.48
C PHE A 50 -14.70 17.39 -11.51
N ASN A 51 -15.09 18.61 -11.88
CA ASN A 51 -16.13 18.86 -12.88
C ASN A 51 -15.70 18.50 -14.32
N SER A 52 -14.39 18.35 -14.59
CA SER A 52 -13.88 17.95 -15.91
C SER A 52 -13.76 16.42 -16.13
N ILE A 53 -14.06 15.59 -15.12
CA ILE A 53 -13.81 14.13 -15.14
C ILE A 53 -15.11 13.33 -15.35
N GLU A 54 -16.08 13.85 -16.09
CA GLU A 54 -17.29 13.05 -16.40
C GLU A 54 -17.04 11.99 -17.50
N GLU A 55 -15.90 12.00 -18.22
CA GLU A 55 -15.68 11.10 -19.36
C GLU A 55 -14.30 10.40 -19.40
N ASN A 56 -13.78 9.90 -18.28
CA ASN A 56 -12.64 8.99 -18.38
C ASN A 56 -12.66 7.81 -17.41
N ASN A 57 -13.79 7.11 -17.37
CA ASN A 57 -13.83 5.69 -17.03
C ASN A 57 -13.19 4.84 -18.15
N ARG A 58 -11.99 5.20 -18.63
CA ARG A 58 -11.15 4.27 -19.37
C ARG A 58 -10.65 3.27 -18.36
N LYS A 59 -11.39 2.17 -18.24
CA LYS A 59 -10.86 0.86 -17.88
C LYS A 59 -9.54 0.75 -18.64
N SER A 60 -8.41 0.88 -17.95
CA SER A 60 -7.10 0.65 -18.55
C SER A 60 -7.15 -0.78 -19.05
N THR A 61 -7.44 -0.96 -20.34
CA THR A 61 -7.24 -2.23 -21.01
C THR A 61 -5.74 -2.36 -21.11
N ILE A 62 -5.14 -2.85 -20.03
CA ILE A 62 -3.79 -3.36 -20.05
C ILE A 62 -3.76 -4.29 -21.27
N PRO A 63 -2.99 -3.97 -22.32
CA PRO A 63 -2.89 -4.86 -23.46
C PRO A 63 -2.40 -6.18 -22.88
N LYS A 64 -3.25 -7.21 -22.96
CA LYS A 64 -2.90 -8.58 -22.59
C LYS A 64 -1.85 -9.09 -23.58
N SER A 65 -0.64 -8.54 -23.56
CA SER A 65 0.49 -9.23 -24.15
C SER A 65 0.67 -10.50 -23.33
N SER A 66 0.85 -11.62 -24.04
CA SER A 66 1.09 -12.97 -23.53
C SER A 66 2.24 -13.09 -22.51
N SER A 67 2.95 -12.00 -22.22
CA SER A 67 4.12 -11.94 -21.35
C SER A 67 3.82 -11.43 -19.93
N PHE A 68 2.60 -10.98 -19.62
CA PHE A 68 2.24 -10.60 -18.26
C PHE A 68 1.57 -11.79 -17.56
N ILE A 69 2.30 -12.41 -16.64
CA ILE A 69 1.81 -13.45 -15.74
C ILE A 69 1.62 -12.82 -14.37
N ASN A 70 0.47 -13.05 -13.74
CA ASN A 70 0.22 -12.55 -12.40
C ASN A 70 1.09 -13.31 -11.36
N ALA A 71 1.51 -12.65 -10.28
CA ALA A 71 2.31 -13.30 -9.24
C ALA A 71 1.64 -14.55 -8.63
N PHE A 72 0.31 -14.55 -8.46
CA PHE A 72 -0.45 -15.71 -8.01
C PHE A 72 -0.39 -16.88 -8.99
N GLU A 73 -0.33 -16.60 -10.29
CA GLU A 73 -0.18 -17.62 -11.33
C GLU A 73 1.23 -18.22 -11.33
N LEU A 74 2.27 -17.39 -11.15
CA LEU A 74 3.65 -17.88 -10.95
C LEU A 74 3.79 -18.75 -9.70
N ILE A 75 3.16 -18.32 -8.59
CA ILE A 75 3.10 -19.07 -7.33
C ILE A 75 2.42 -20.43 -7.55
N ALA A 76 1.29 -20.46 -8.24
CA ALA A 76 0.54 -21.68 -8.51
C ALA A 76 1.29 -22.67 -9.42
N MET A 77 2.18 -22.17 -10.29
CA MET A 77 3.01 -23.00 -11.18
C MET A 77 4.28 -23.54 -10.50
N SER A 78 4.62 -23.09 -9.29
CA SER A 78 5.83 -23.50 -8.57
C SER A 78 5.63 -24.83 -7.84
N GLN A 79 6.41 -25.86 -8.20
CA GLN A 79 6.32 -27.21 -7.60
C GLN A 79 6.93 -27.29 -6.19
N ASP A 80 7.84 -26.38 -5.86
CA ASP A 80 8.60 -26.38 -4.62
C ASP A 80 8.11 -25.33 -3.61
N LEU A 81 6.97 -24.67 -3.90
CA LEU A 81 6.43 -23.63 -3.03
C LEU A 81 5.42 -24.22 -2.06
N ASP A 82 5.89 -24.59 -0.87
CA ASP A 82 5.03 -25.00 0.24
C ASP A 82 4.63 -23.79 1.11
N LEU A 83 3.33 -23.50 1.14
CA LEU A 83 2.75 -22.41 1.94
C LEU A 83 2.05 -22.93 3.21
N SER A 84 2.20 -24.22 3.54
CA SER A 84 1.54 -24.87 4.68
C SER A 84 1.82 -24.16 6.01
N GLY A 85 3.05 -23.69 6.22
CA GLY A 85 3.47 -22.97 7.42
C GLY A 85 3.00 -21.51 7.53
N LEU A 86 2.42 -20.93 6.47
CA LEU A 86 2.01 -19.51 6.47
C LEU A 86 0.70 -19.27 7.24
N PHE A 87 -0.10 -20.33 7.42
CA PHE A 87 -1.43 -20.26 8.05
C PHE A 87 -1.49 -20.99 9.40
N GLU A 88 -0.34 -21.30 9.99
CA GLU A 88 -0.29 -21.88 11.32
C GLU A 88 -0.76 -20.83 12.34
N GLU A 89 -1.96 -21.05 12.90
CA GLU A 89 -2.42 -20.33 14.07
C GLU A 89 -1.49 -20.70 15.21
N GLN A 90 -0.58 -19.79 15.56
CA GLN A 90 0.22 -19.92 16.78
C GLN A 90 -0.78 -20.01 17.93
N ALA A 91 -0.96 -21.19 18.49
CA ALA A 91 -1.72 -21.38 19.71
C ALA A 91 -0.99 -20.61 20.82
N SER A 92 -1.39 -19.34 21.01
CA SER A 92 -0.90 -18.52 22.11
C SER A 92 -1.21 -19.26 23.41
N PRO A 93 -0.20 -19.56 24.25
CA PRO A 93 -0.44 -20.19 25.53
C PRO A 93 -1.39 -19.32 26.33
N LEU A 94 -2.50 -19.90 26.78
CA LEU A 94 -3.37 -19.29 27.79
C LEU A 94 -2.53 -19.12 29.06
N ILE A 95 -2.12 -17.89 29.35
CA ILE A 95 -1.69 -17.46 30.68
C ILE A 95 -2.74 -16.49 31.20
#